data_AF-A0A396GUT9-F1
#
_entry.id   AF-A0A396GUT9-F1
#
_cell.length_a   1.000
_cell.length_b   1.000
_cell.length_c   1.000
_cell.angle_alpha   90.00
_cell.angle_beta   90.00
_cell.angle_gamma   90.00
#
_symmetry.space_group_name_H-M   'P 1'
#
loop_
_entity.id
_entity.type
_entity.pdbx_description
1 polymer ?
#
loop_
_entity_poly.entity_id
_entity_poly.type
_entity_poly.pdbx_seq_one_letter_code
_entity_poly.pdbx_strand_id
1 'polypeptide(L)'
;MNGVLAYEKIEENIDKVLYLLSYLQQLRKINGPHLILTPKLMMDHWIDKINKIVPELNIVKYLDLKEASLSHLHICIASFKDVAKESKLSKIKWRCTIVDDIHLVTKEKSVLSKMLMSIESRSSMVITRTLPKLDGDLSELPIFLNFWLPKVFITNRKYKFGLAQKPVFIEMMKAVREAIKSIFF
;
A
#
# COMPACT_ATOMS: atom_id res chain seq x y z
N MET A 1 4.61 -0.93 -11.85
CA MET A 1 3.25 -0.47 -12.22
C MET A 1 2.55 -0.26 -10.90
N ASN A 2 1.98 0.92 -10.67
CA ASN A 2 1.36 1.25 -9.39
C ASN A 2 -0.13 1.43 -9.60
N GLY A 3 -0.94 0.99 -8.63
CA GLY A 3 -2.39 0.94 -8.78
C GLY A 3 -3.11 1.48 -7.55
N VAL A 4 -4.29 2.03 -7.75
CA VAL A 4 -5.24 2.36 -6.69
C VAL A 4 -6.51 1.58 -6.97
N LEU A 5 -7.06 0.93 -5.95
CA LEU A 5 -8.36 0.29 -5.96
C LEU A 5 -9.25 1.04 -4.96
N ALA A 6 -10.19 1.83 -5.47
CA ALA A 6 -11.20 2.52 -4.65
C ALA A 6 -12.45 1.65 -4.52
N TYR A 7 -13.11 1.69 -3.35
CA TYR A 7 -14.23 0.80 -3.03
C TYR A 7 -15.62 1.47 -3.10
N GLU A 8 -16.61 0.68 -3.55
CA GLU A 8 -17.99 0.70 -3.02
C GLU A 8 -18.31 -0.57 -2.16
N LYS A 9 -17.67 -1.73 -2.41
CA LYS A 9 -17.84 -2.99 -1.64
C LYS A 9 -16.51 -3.66 -1.29
N ILE A 10 -16.29 -3.96 -0.01
CA ILE A 10 -14.99 -4.39 0.57
C ILE A 10 -14.48 -5.74 0.03
N GLU A 11 -15.36 -6.71 -0.19
CA GLU A 11 -14.95 -8.08 -0.51
C GLU A 11 -14.36 -8.23 -1.92
N GLU A 12 -14.82 -7.42 -2.88
CA GLU A 12 -14.48 -7.59 -4.30
C GLU A 12 -13.04 -7.16 -4.64
N ASN A 13 -12.45 -6.19 -3.93
CA ASN A 13 -11.08 -5.77 -4.25
C ASN A 13 -10.02 -6.62 -3.53
N ILE A 14 -10.31 -7.22 -2.38
CA ILE A 14 -9.41 -8.21 -1.76
C ILE A 14 -9.21 -9.38 -2.74
N ASP A 15 -10.30 -9.91 -3.28
CA ASP A 15 -10.23 -11.04 -4.22
C ASP A 15 -9.41 -10.66 -5.47
N LYS A 16 -9.62 -9.47 -6.04
CA LYS A 16 -8.80 -8.95 -7.17
C LYS A 16 -7.31 -8.87 -6.82
N VAL A 17 -6.97 -8.44 -5.61
CA VAL A 17 -5.57 -8.39 -5.14
C VAL A 17 -4.97 -9.80 -5.09
N LEU A 18 -5.71 -10.75 -4.54
CA LEU A 18 -5.25 -12.13 -4.42
C LEU A 18 -5.11 -12.80 -5.79
N TYR A 19 -6.04 -12.57 -6.71
CA TYR A 19 -5.91 -13.02 -8.10
C TYR A 19 -4.69 -12.40 -8.79
N LEU A 20 -4.41 -11.12 -8.56
CA LEU A 20 -3.19 -10.49 -9.07
C LEU A 20 -1.93 -11.14 -8.50
N LEU A 21 -1.88 -11.40 -7.19
CA LEU A 21 -0.72 -12.05 -6.56
C LEU A 21 -0.51 -13.47 -7.08
N SER A 22 -1.58 -14.25 -7.24
CA SER A 22 -1.52 -15.59 -7.83
C SER A 22 -1.06 -15.53 -9.29
N TYR A 23 -1.59 -14.61 -10.10
CA TYR A 23 -1.14 -14.37 -11.47
C TYR A 23 0.37 -14.06 -11.55
N LEU A 24 0.86 -13.19 -10.67
CA LEU A 24 2.28 -12.83 -10.61
C LEU A 24 3.17 -14.04 -10.29
N GLN A 25 2.75 -14.90 -9.37
CA GLN A 25 3.49 -16.11 -9.02
C GLN A 25 3.43 -17.15 -10.17
N GLN A 26 2.23 -17.53 -10.58
CA GLN A 26 2.03 -18.68 -11.47
C GLN A 26 2.49 -18.40 -12.90
N LEU A 27 2.10 -17.25 -13.46
CA LEU A 27 2.32 -16.91 -14.87
C LEU A 27 3.54 -16.02 -15.09
N ARG A 28 3.86 -15.14 -14.13
CA ARG A 28 5.03 -14.24 -14.25
C ARG A 28 6.26 -14.72 -13.51
N LYS A 29 6.16 -15.83 -12.75
CA LYS A 29 7.25 -16.41 -11.94
C LYS A 29 7.85 -15.40 -10.96
N ILE A 30 7.02 -14.51 -10.43
CA ILE A 30 7.37 -13.53 -9.40
C ILE A 30 6.82 -14.07 -8.07
N ASN A 31 7.68 -14.71 -7.29
CA ASN A 31 7.29 -15.38 -6.04
C ASN A 31 7.32 -14.46 -4.80
N GLY A 32 7.44 -13.15 -4.97
CA GLY A 32 7.56 -12.20 -3.86
C GLY A 32 9.00 -11.87 -3.44
N PRO A 33 9.21 -11.39 -2.21
CA PRO A 33 8.20 -11.24 -1.15
C PRO A 33 7.25 -10.06 -1.42
N HIS A 34 5.96 -10.26 -1.15
CA HIS A 34 4.90 -9.23 -1.21
C HIS A 34 4.48 -8.84 0.21
N LEU A 35 4.13 -7.57 0.43
CA LEU A 35 3.71 -7.05 1.74
C LEU A 35 2.26 -6.60 1.67
N ILE A 36 1.44 -7.03 2.63
CA ILE A 36 0.09 -6.53 2.88
C ILE A 36 0.10 -5.80 4.23
N LEU A 37 -0.24 -4.52 4.20
CA LEU A 37 -0.41 -3.68 5.37
C LEU A 37 -1.90 -3.36 5.53
N THR A 38 -2.45 -3.69 6.69
CA THR A 38 -3.89 -3.60 6.92
C THR A 38 -4.19 -3.16 8.36
N PRO A 39 -5.39 -2.64 8.66
CA PRO A 39 -5.81 -2.43 10.05
C PRO A 39 -5.80 -3.74 10.82
N LYS A 40 -5.48 -3.70 12.13
CA LYS A 40 -5.44 -4.91 12.97
C LYS A 40 -6.76 -5.71 12.91
N LEU A 41 -7.89 -5.02 12.81
CA LEU A 41 -9.23 -5.64 12.72
C LEU A 41 -9.48 -6.40 11.41
N MET A 42 -8.72 -6.11 10.35
CA MET A 42 -8.88 -6.73 9.03
C MET A 42 -7.90 -7.88 8.81
N MET A 43 -6.92 -8.07 9.69
CA MET A 43 -5.88 -9.11 9.57
C MET A 43 -6.46 -10.51 9.38
N ASP A 44 -7.40 -10.91 10.24
CA ASP A 44 -7.97 -12.26 10.18
C ASP A 44 -8.78 -12.46 8.90
N HIS A 45 -9.54 -11.44 8.48
CA HIS A 45 -10.27 -11.48 7.21
C HIS A 45 -9.35 -11.65 6.00
N TRP A 46 -8.21 -10.95 5.96
CA TRP A 46 -7.21 -11.13 4.92
C TRP A 46 -6.63 -12.54 4.91
N ILE A 47 -6.30 -13.09 6.09
CA ILE A 47 -5.72 -14.43 6.23
C ILE A 47 -6.74 -15.49 5.76
N ASP A 48 -7.99 -15.37 6.16
CA ASP A 48 -9.07 -16.29 5.75
C ASP A 48 -9.24 -16.27 4.23
N LYS A 49 -9.25 -15.09 3.62
CA LYS A 49 -9.34 -14.93 2.16
C LYS A 49 -8.13 -15.51 1.44
N ILE A 50 -6.91 -15.28 1.95
CA ILE A 50 -5.67 -15.84 1.39
C ILE A 50 -5.72 -17.37 1.42
N ASN A 51 -6.03 -17.96 2.57
CA ASN A 51 -6.12 -19.41 2.73
C ASN A 51 -7.23 -20.03 1.86
N LYS A 52 -8.30 -19.28 1.59
CA LYS A 52 -9.42 -19.76 0.75
C LYS A 52 -9.13 -19.64 -0.74
N ILE A 53 -8.53 -18.54 -1.20
CA ILE A 53 -8.43 -18.19 -2.62
C ILE A 53 -7.08 -18.57 -3.22
N VAL A 54 -6.01 -18.47 -2.43
CA VAL A 54 -4.62 -18.70 -2.85
C VAL A 54 -3.85 -19.54 -1.82
N PRO A 55 -4.34 -20.74 -1.46
CA PRO A 55 -3.74 -21.61 -0.43
C PRO A 55 -2.29 -22.02 -0.74
N GLU A 56 -1.87 -21.96 -2.01
CA GLU A 56 -0.51 -22.27 -2.44
C GLU A 56 0.53 -21.20 -2.05
N LEU A 57 0.07 -19.99 -1.70
CA LEU A 57 0.94 -18.87 -1.33
C LEU A 57 1.31 -18.94 0.16
N ASN A 58 2.58 -19.25 0.43
CA ASN A 58 3.13 -19.14 1.78
C ASN A 58 2.98 -17.72 2.36
N ILE A 59 2.11 -17.62 3.38
CA ILE A 59 1.84 -16.40 4.13
C ILE A 59 2.51 -16.44 5.50
N VAL A 60 3.17 -15.34 5.88
CA VAL A 60 3.79 -15.18 7.20
C VAL A 60 3.29 -13.88 7.84
N LYS A 61 2.88 -13.95 9.11
CA LYS A 61 2.58 -12.74 9.89
C LYS A 61 3.89 -12.04 10.23
N TYR A 62 3.90 -10.71 10.22
CA TYR A 62 5.10 -9.93 10.51
C TYR A 62 5.79 -10.30 11.84
N LEU A 63 5.02 -10.61 12.87
CA LEU A 63 5.54 -10.99 14.18
C LEU A 63 6.33 -12.31 14.14
N ASP A 64 6.03 -13.18 13.18
CA ASP A 64 6.67 -14.47 12.97
C ASP A 64 7.79 -14.41 11.92
N LEU A 65 8.10 -13.21 11.42
CA LEU A 65 9.08 -13.01 10.38
C LEU A 65 10.51 -13.18 10.92
N LYS A 66 11.11 -14.33 10.61
CA LYS A 66 12.52 -14.65 10.86
C LYS A 66 13.32 -14.56 9.55
N GLU A 67 14.63 -14.37 9.62
CA GLU A 67 15.48 -14.28 8.42
C GLU A 67 15.37 -15.52 7.53
N ALA A 68 15.33 -16.72 8.13
CA ALA A 68 15.14 -17.98 7.42
C ALA A 68 13.77 -18.08 6.70
N SER A 69 12.77 -17.33 7.14
CA SER A 69 11.43 -17.33 6.52
C SER A 69 11.41 -16.55 5.20
N LEU A 70 12.38 -15.67 4.93
CA LEU A 70 12.39 -14.80 3.75
C LEU A 70 12.60 -15.55 2.42
N SER A 71 13.29 -16.69 2.43
CA SER A 71 13.63 -17.43 1.21
C SER A 71 12.43 -18.10 0.53
N HIS A 72 11.38 -18.40 1.28
CA HIS A 72 10.16 -19.05 0.79
C HIS A 72 8.91 -18.19 1.02
N LEU A 73 9.09 -16.92 1.38
CA LEU A 73 8.01 -16.00 1.70
C LEU A 73 7.35 -15.47 0.42
N HIS A 74 6.07 -15.80 0.21
CA HIS A 74 5.28 -15.17 -0.84
C HIS A 74 4.63 -13.88 -0.33
N ILE A 75 3.94 -13.96 0.80
CA ILE A 75 3.16 -12.86 1.37
C ILE A 75 3.54 -12.65 2.84
N CYS A 76 3.98 -11.44 3.19
CA CYS A 76 4.01 -10.97 4.56
C CYS A 76 2.76 -10.15 4.84
N ILE A 77 2.04 -10.45 5.92
CA ILE A 77 0.93 -9.62 6.38
C ILE A 77 1.28 -8.95 7.72
N ALA A 78 1.06 -7.64 7.82
CA ALA A 78 1.34 -6.88 9.04
C ALA A 78 0.24 -5.87 9.32
N SER A 79 -0.06 -5.67 10.61
CA SER A 79 -0.94 -4.57 11.00
C SER A 79 -0.16 -3.26 11.10
N PHE A 80 -0.83 -2.12 10.86
CA PHE A 80 -0.20 -0.81 11.05
C PHE A 80 0.46 -0.67 12.44
N LYS A 81 -0.21 -1.16 13.49
CA LYS A 81 0.31 -1.11 14.86
C LYS A 81 1.59 -1.91 15.07
N ASP A 82 1.76 -3.03 14.37
CA ASP A 82 2.93 -3.89 14.55
C ASP A 82 4.17 -3.25 13.92
N VAL A 83 4.00 -2.63 12.74
CA VAL A 83 5.12 -1.99 12.06
C VAL A 83 5.53 -0.67 12.73
N ALA A 84 4.60 0.02 13.40
CA ALA A 84 4.90 1.24 14.17
C ALA A 84 5.95 1.01 15.28
N LYS A 85 6.03 -0.21 15.83
CA LYS A 85 6.89 -0.55 16.98
C LYS A 85 8.31 -0.90 16.57
N GLU A 86 8.47 -1.58 15.44
CA GLU A 86 9.75 -2.06 14.94
C GLU A 86 9.60 -2.24 13.43
N SER A 87 10.49 -1.72 12.59
CA SER A 87 10.32 -1.76 11.13
C SER A 87 11.43 -2.54 10.43
N LYS A 88 11.59 -3.82 10.79
CA LYS A 88 12.43 -4.77 10.01
C LYS A 88 12.01 -4.82 8.54
N LEU A 89 10.75 -4.47 8.25
CA LEU A 89 10.20 -4.36 6.89
C LEU A 89 10.97 -3.41 5.97
N SER A 90 11.61 -2.36 6.51
CA SER A 90 12.39 -1.40 5.72
C SER A 90 13.67 -2.01 5.12
N LYS A 91 14.19 -3.08 5.72
CA LYS A 91 15.39 -3.79 5.26
C LYS A 91 15.08 -4.77 4.12
N ILE A 92 13.81 -5.08 3.89
CA ILE A 92 13.37 -6.07 2.91
C ILE A 92 12.95 -5.35 1.64
N LYS A 93 13.44 -5.84 0.49
CA LYS A 93 13.05 -5.33 -0.83
C LYS A 93 11.79 -6.03 -1.31
N TRP A 94 10.66 -5.34 -1.20
CA TRP A 94 9.37 -5.91 -1.55
C TRP A 94 9.10 -5.86 -3.05
N ARG A 95 8.45 -6.90 -3.58
CA ARG A 95 7.98 -6.93 -4.98
C ARG A 95 6.73 -6.10 -5.16
N CYS A 96 5.76 -6.26 -4.25
CA CYS A 96 4.54 -5.48 -4.21
C CYS A 96 4.24 -5.12 -2.77
N THR A 97 3.88 -3.86 -2.51
CA THR A 97 3.31 -3.44 -1.23
C THR A 97 1.86 -3.05 -1.44
N ILE A 98 0.96 -3.74 -0.76
CA ILE A 98 -0.47 -3.49 -0.72
C ILE A 98 -0.78 -2.79 0.61
N VAL A 99 -1.40 -1.62 0.53
CA VAL A 99 -1.86 -0.87 1.71
C VAL A 99 -3.38 -0.83 1.70
N ASP A 100 -3.99 -1.51 2.66
CA ASP A 100 -5.42 -1.53 2.89
C ASP A 100 -5.82 -0.40 3.82
N ASP A 101 -6.76 0.41 3.37
CA ASP A 101 -7.38 1.49 4.11
C ASP A 101 -6.40 2.60 4.53
N ILE A 102 -5.63 3.08 3.55
CA ILE A 102 -4.55 4.06 3.70
C ILE A 102 -4.94 5.33 4.49
N HIS A 103 -6.22 5.69 4.53
CA HIS A 103 -6.72 6.85 5.28
C HIS A 103 -6.48 6.73 6.79
N LEU A 104 -6.38 5.51 7.34
CA LEU A 104 -6.05 5.30 8.74
C LEU A 104 -4.59 5.69 9.03
N VAL A 105 -3.72 5.59 8.02
CA VAL A 105 -2.31 5.96 8.14
C VAL A 105 -2.08 7.45 7.96
N THR A 106 -2.95 8.14 7.21
CA THR A 106 -2.85 9.60 7.01
C THR A 106 -3.29 10.39 8.25
N LYS A 107 -4.23 9.86 9.04
CA LYS A 107 -4.73 10.50 10.27
C LYS A 107 -3.72 10.53 11.42
N GLU A 108 -2.84 9.52 11.55
CA GLU A 108 -1.86 9.45 12.65
C GLU A 108 -0.62 10.36 12.48
N LYS A 109 -0.53 11.11 11.37
CA LYS A 109 0.37 12.25 11.07
C LYS A 109 1.88 12.17 11.40
N SER A 110 2.49 11.08 11.88
CA SER A 110 3.95 11.13 12.14
C SER A 110 4.76 9.84 11.96
N VAL A 111 4.43 8.74 12.65
CA VAL A 111 5.32 7.55 12.67
C VAL A 111 4.99 6.59 11.54
N LEU A 112 3.73 6.19 11.41
CA LEU A 112 3.29 5.26 10.36
C LEU A 112 3.57 5.79 8.96
N SER A 113 3.31 7.09 8.72
CA SER A 113 3.52 7.69 7.41
C SER A 113 5.00 7.68 7.01
N LYS A 114 5.90 8.02 7.94
CA LYS A 114 7.36 7.99 7.70
C LYS A 114 7.85 6.57 7.44
N MET A 115 7.34 5.62 8.21
CA MET A 115 7.66 4.21 8.08
C MET A 115 7.16 3.65 6.74
N LEU A 116 5.93 3.96 6.36
CA LEU A 116 5.37 3.62 5.04
C LEU A 116 6.24 4.18 3.90
N MET A 117 6.70 5.42 4.02
CA MET A 117 7.62 6.03 3.05
C MET A 117 9.01 5.36 3.03
N SER A 118 9.41 4.68 4.12
CA SER A 118 10.70 3.97 4.21
C SER A 118 10.66 2.55 3.61
N ILE A 119 9.48 2.02 3.30
CA ILE A 119 9.34 0.68 2.72
C ILE A 119 9.67 0.76 1.23
N GLU A 120 10.75 0.09 0.84
CA GLU A 120 11.14 -0.01 -0.57
C GLU A 120 10.34 -1.12 -1.26
N SER A 121 9.64 -0.77 -2.35
CA SER A 121 8.91 -1.74 -3.17
C SER A 121 9.04 -1.46 -4.67
N ARG A 122 9.03 -2.51 -5.49
CA ARG A 122 9.08 -2.37 -6.96
C ARG A 122 7.76 -1.87 -7.55
N SER A 123 6.65 -2.24 -6.93
CA SER A 123 5.30 -1.80 -7.25
C SER A 123 4.53 -1.59 -5.94
N SER A 124 3.65 -0.60 -5.91
CA SER A 124 2.77 -0.34 -4.78
C SER A 124 1.32 -0.28 -5.23
N MET A 125 0.44 -0.85 -4.42
CA MET A 125 -0.99 -0.82 -4.64
C MET A 125 -1.69 -0.32 -3.38
N VAL A 126 -2.62 0.60 -3.57
CA VAL A 126 -3.47 1.11 -2.49
C VAL A 126 -4.85 0.53 -2.66
N ILE A 127 -5.40 0.03 -1.58
CA ILE A 127 -6.79 -0.34 -1.49
C ILE A 127 -7.44 0.63 -0.51
N THR A 128 -8.44 1.40 -0.93
CA THR A 128 -9.04 2.44 -0.06
C THR A 128 -10.56 2.43 -0.05
N ARG A 129 -11.14 2.47 1.16
CA ARG A 129 -12.61 2.58 1.36
C ARG A 129 -13.14 3.96 1.08
N THR A 130 -12.27 4.96 0.99
CA THR A 130 -12.66 6.34 0.80
C THR A 130 -11.59 7.00 -0.05
N LEU A 131 -12.00 7.60 -1.17
CA LEU A 131 -11.09 8.44 -1.93
C LEU A 131 -10.73 9.67 -1.10
N PRO A 132 -9.47 10.13 -1.10
CA PRO A 132 -9.11 11.38 -0.44
C PRO A 132 -10.03 12.50 -0.94
N LYS A 133 -10.67 13.23 -0.02
CA LYS A 133 -11.53 14.35 -0.39
C LYS A 133 -10.66 15.47 -0.95
N LEU A 134 -10.72 15.66 -2.26
CA LEU A 134 -9.97 16.70 -2.98
C LEU A 134 -10.36 18.13 -2.57
N ASP A 135 -11.55 18.29 -2.00
CA ASP A 135 -12.08 19.56 -1.52
C ASP A 135 -11.93 19.72 0.02
N GLY A 136 -11.20 18.80 0.68
CA GLY A 136 -11.01 18.73 2.14
C GLY A 136 -9.55 18.93 2.62
N ASP A 137 -9.18 18.34 3.77
CA ASP A 137 -7.81 18.43 4.32
C ASP A 137 -6.81 17.72 3.39
N LEU A 138 -6.05 18.51 2.64
CA LEU A 138 -5.07 18.04 1.65
C LEU A 138 -3.84 17.36 2.29
N SER A 139 -3.74 17.30 3.62
CA SER A 139 -2.61 16.66 4.30
C SER A 139 -2.53 15.14 4.08
N GLU A 140 -3.62 14.51 3.62
CA GLU A 140 -3.68 13.07 3.34
C GLU A 140 -3.17 12.69 1.94
N LEU A 141 -3.20 13.63 1.01
CA LEU A 141 -2.87 13.40 -0.40
C LEU A 141 -1.41 13.03 -0.67
N PRO A 142 -0.39 13.64 -0.01
CA PRO A 142 1.01 13.28 -0.27
C PRO A 142 1.31 11.81 0.00
N ILE A 143 0.71 11.22 1.03
CA ILE A 143 0.91 9.80 1.37
C ILE A 143 0.23 8.94 0.30
N PHE A 144 -1.02 9.23 -0.03
CA PHE A 144 -1.76 8.53 -1.09
C PHE A 144 -1.01 8.57 -2.43
N LEU A 145 -0.52 9.74 -2.82
CA LEU A 145 0.24 9.95 -4.05
C LEU A 145 1.61 9.29 -4.02
N ASN A 146 2.26 9.18 -2.87
CA ASN A 146 3.51 8.44 -2.78
C ASN A 146 3.32 6.94 -3.01
N PHE A 147 2.18 6.38 -2.65
CA PHE A 147 1.85 5.00 -2.97
C PHE A 147 1.33 4.82 -4.40
N TRP A 148 0.67 5.83 -4.97
CA TRP A 148 0.19 5.75 -6.34
C TRP A 148 1.27 6.06 -7.38
N LEU A 149 2.15 7.03 -7.12
CA LEU A 149 3.18 7.53 -8.03
C LEU A 149 4.54 7.73 -7.33
N PRO A 150 5.09 6.70 -6.66
CA PRO A 150 6.36 6.78 -5.91
C PRO A 150 7.50 7.43 -6.70
N LYS A 151 7.65 7.15 -8.00
CA LYS A 151 8.75 7.71 -8.81
C LYS A 151 8.73 9.23 -8.97
N VAL A 152 7.54 9.85 -8.95
CA VAL A 152 7.34 11.31 -9.09
C VAL A 152 7.64 12.02 -7.76
N PHE A 153 7.33 11.37 -6.64
CA PHE A 153 7.45 11.95 -5.30
C PHE A 153 8.77 11.60 -4.60
N ILE A 154 9.43 10.48 -4.93
CA ILE A 154 10.74 10.08 -4.39
C ILE A 154 11.90 10.90 -5.01
N THR A 155 11.81 11.29 -6.29
CA THR A 155 12.82 12.13 -6.96
C THR A 155 12.87 13.55 -6.42
N ASN A 156 11.78 14.00 -5.79
CA ASN A 156 11.72 15.30 -5.12
C ASN A 156 11.63 15.12 -3.60
N ARG A 157 12.67 14.57 -2.96
CA ARG A 157 12.85 14.57 -1.49
C ARG A 157 12.76 15.98 -0.85
N LYS A 158 12.65 17.04 -1.65
CA LYS A 158 12.34 18.42 -1.24
C LYS A 158 10.85 18.67 -0.96
N TYR A 159 9.94 17.74 -1.26
CA TYR A 159 8.54 17.80 -0.80
C TYR A 159 8.45 17.47 0.69
N LYS A 160 9.08 18.29 1.53
CA LYS A 160 8.70 18.42 2.94
C LYS A 160 7.25 18.90 2.96
N PHE A 161 6.47 18.42 3.92
CA PHE A 161 5.05 18.70 4.21
C PHE A 161 4.64 20.20 4.32
N GLY A 162 5.48 21.15 3.92
CA GLY A 162 5.22 22.60 3.88
C GLY A 162 4.94 23.19 2.48
N LEU A 163 4.61 22.39 1.47
CA LEU A 163 4.39 22.87 0.09
C LEU A 163 2.92 22.92 -0.37
N ALA A 164 1.96 22.80 0.56
CA ALA A 164 0.52 22.95 0.27
C ALA A 164 0.14 24.35 -0.31
N GLN A 165 1.07 25.29 -0.42
CA GLN A 165 0.83 26.67 -0.89
C GLN A 165 1.53 27.04 -2.21
N LYS A 166 2.25 26.13 -2.89
CA LYS A 166 2.87 26.45 -4.19
C LYS A 166 1.92 26.19 -5.37
N PRO A 167 1.82 27.11 -6.35
CA PRO A 167 0.92 26.98 -7.50
C PRO A 167 1.11 25.66 -8.29
N VAL A 168 2.36 25.18 -8.36
CA VAL A 168 2.73 23.91 -9.00
C VAL A 168 2.06 22.70 -8.32
N PHE A 169 1.90 22.74 -7.00
CA PHE A 169 1.21 21.66 -6.27
C PHE A 169 -0.28 21.65 -6.61
N ILE A 170 -0.90 22.83 -6.77
CA ILE A 170 -2.31 22.95 -7.15
C ILE A 170 -2.54 22.44 -8.58
N GLU A 171 -1.68 22.79 -9.54
CA GLU A 171 -1.77 22.28 -10.92
C GLU A 171 -1.55 20.77 -10.99
N MET A 172 -0.56 20.25 -10.26
CA MET A 172 -0.35 18.81 -10.13
C MET A 172 -1.57 18.12 -9.52
N MET A 173 -2.20 18.72 -8.50
CA MET A 173 -3.42 18.20 -7.88
C MET A 173 -4.63 18.22 -8.82
N LYS A 174 -4.73 19.22 -9.72
CA LYS A 174 -5.75 19.23 -10.79
C LYS A 174 -5.52 18.11 -11.79
N ALA A 175 -4.28 17.90 -12.25
CA ALA A 175 -3.95 16.81 -13.16
C ALA A 175 -4.19 15.42 -12.53
N VAL A 176 -3.84 15.27 -11.24
CA VAL A 176 -4.16 14.08 -10.44
C VAL A 176 -5.68 13.88 -10.35
N ARG A 177 -6.45 14.94 -10.11
CA ARG A 177 -7.92 14.87 -10.04
C ARG A 177 -8.53 14.41 -11.35
N GLU A 178 -8.04 14.89 -12.49
CA GLU A 178 -8.50 14.43 -13.81
C GLU A 178 -8.10 12.99 -14.11
N ALA A 179 -6.86 12.61 -13.77
CA ALA A 179 -6.39 11.23 -13.93
C ALA A 179 -7.20 10.24 -13.07
N ILE A 180 -7.51 10.61 -11.82
CA ILE A 180 -8.38 9.80 -10.94
C ILE A 180 -9.78 9.73 -11.56
N LYS A 181 -10.35 10.84 -12.02
CA LYS A 181 -11.67 10.81 -12.67
C LYS A 181 -11.70 9.85 -13.86
N SER A 182 -10.73 9.92 -14.76
CA SER A 182 -10.66 9.06 -15.96
C SER A 182 -10.42 7.58 -15.68
N ILE A 183 -9.89 7.22 -14.52
CA ILE A 183 -9.59 5.82 -14.16
C ILE A 183 -10.76 5.17 -13.41
N PHE A 184 -11.56 5.98 -12.71
CA PHE A 184 -12.63 5.50 -11.83
C PHE A 184 -14.05 5.89 -12.28
N PHE A 185 -14.20 6.78 -13.26
CA PHE A 185 -15.45 7.21 -13.90
C PHE A 185 -15.30 7.22 -15.42
#